data_AF-A0A7V3CSL0-F1
#
_entry.id   AF-A0A7V3CSL0-F1
#
_cell.length_a   1.000
_cell.length_b   1.000
_cell.length_c   1.000
_cell.angle_alpha   90.00
_cell.angle_beta   90.00
_cell.angle_gamma   90.00
#
_symmetry.space_group_name_H-M   'P 1'
#
loop_
_entity.id
_entity.type
_entity.pdbx_description
1 polymer ?
#
loop_
_entity_poly.entity_id
_entity_poly.type
_entity_poly.pdbx_seq_one_letter_code
_entity_poly.pdbx_strand_id
1 'polypeptide(L)'
;MNCPAGDFYYTLVVAASSCYPQYDFSFCAADGSNATFDTQITILDNSGVAVAGGYSDDYCGTQSHVFWTPSMSGTYRVHVNRYNCLASTIAATLAYRFVASYTNTAEYTVNDDAVSTGSCTTLTSNTTNQRGCVWDVNSTLNFTSNFSYDFTINLGSSDAGADGMAFVIQNDAKGRCACGTSGGSLGAGGITNSLIVEIDTYLNYEDRDDFNTSFIGCGGTEDPDHIDLWYNGSVNPDLDFNCNAAGAGERPVTASAVRLQNPPGTNYNIENGANHVLRASWTAGSPGTFTARILNTALTTTYATISTTLNPMTVFGTNTPY
;
A
#
# COMPACT_ATOMS: atom_id res chain seq x y z
N MET A 1 33.28 6.73 24.00
CA MET A 1 32.70 7.16 25.29
C MET A 1 32.71 5.94 26.20
N ASN A 2 33.29 6.03 27.40
CA ASN A 2 33.52 4.88 28.28
C ASN A 2 32.18 4.33 28.80
N CYS A 3 31.88 3.06 28.48
CA CYS A 3 30.71 2.34 28.96
C CYS A 3 31.01 1.73 30.35
N PRO A 4 30.29 2.12 31.43
CA PRO A 4 30.26 1.35 32.66
C PRO A 4 29.36 0.12 32.45
N ALA A 5 29.65 -0.98 33.13
CA ALA A 5 28.86 -2.21 33.05
C ALA A 5 27.36 -1.96 33.32
N GLY A 6 26.49 -2.50 32.46
CA GLY A 6 25.02 -2.48 32.61
C GLY A 6 24.23 -1.85 31.45
N ASP A 7 24.88 -1.44 30.37
CA ASP A 7 24.16 -1.06 29.15
C ASP A 7 24.13 -2.25 28.18
N PHE A 8 22.93 -2.57 27.66
CA PHE A 8 22.77 -3.61 26.65
C PHE A 8 22.77 -2.97 25.26
N TYR A 9 23.52 -3.55 24.33
CA TYR A 9 23.54 -3.11 22.94
C TYR A 9 23.18 -4.28 22.03
N TYR A 10 22.15 -4.11 21.22
CA TYR A 10 21.85 -5.00 20.10
C TYR A 10 22.32 -4.33 18.83
N THR A 11 23.21 -4.98 18.08
CA THR A 11 23.64 -4.46 16.78
C THR A 11 22.72 -4.99 15.70
N LEU A 12 22.24 -4.11 14.84
CA LEU A 12 21.46 -4.47 13.65
C LEU A 12 22.09 -3.88 12.40
N VAL A 13 21.95 -4.59 11.28
CA VAL A 13 22.42 -4.15 9.97
C VAL A 13 21.21 -3.88 9.10
N VAL A 14 21.05 -2.62 8.70
CA VAL A 14 20.05 -2.19 7.73
C VAL A 14 20.69 -2.32 6.35
N ALA A 15 20.16 -3.21 5.51
CA ALA A 15 20.64 -3.41 4.15
C ALA A 15 20.38 -2.17 3.27
N ALA A 16 21.21 -1.98 2.24
CA ALA A 16 20.97 -0.97 1.22
C ALA A 16 19.63 -1.24 0.51
N SER A 17 18.76 -0.24 0.52
CA SER A 17 17.42 -0.34 -0.05
C SER A 17 16.92 1.04 -0.47
N SER A 18 16.07 1.08 -1.48
CA SER A 18 15.22 2.24 -1.77
C SER A 18 14.17 2.45 -0.68
N CYS A 19 13.79 1.39 0.03
CA CYS A 19 12.75 1.35 1.05
C CYS A 19 13.23 0.67 2.33
N TYR A 20 13.23 1.41 3.44
CA TYR A 20 13.70 0.89 4.72
C TYR A 20 12.53 0.36 5.55
N PRO A 21 12.65 -0.84 6.15
CA PRO A 21 11.61 -1.37 7.01
C PRO A 21 11.48 -0.54 8.28
N GLN A 22 10.26 -0.45 8.79
CA GLN A 22 10.04 0.08 10.13
C GLN A 22 10.34 -1.03 11.15
N TYR A 23 11.19 -0.72 12.11
CA TYR A 23 11.51 -1.57 13.25
C TYR A 23 10.60 -1.22 14.43
N ASP A 24 10.10 -2.23 15.11
CA ASP A 24 9.36 -2.14 16.37
C ASP A 24 10.17 -2.86 17.45
N PHE A 25 10.56 -2.12 18.49
CA PHE A 25 11.29 -2.59 19.65
C PHE A 25 10.47 -2.30 20.91
N SER A 26 10.12 -3.32 21.69
CA SER A 26 9.20 -3.17 22.82
C SER A 26 9.64 -3.91 24.08
N PHE A 27 9.52 -3.21 25.21
CA PHE A 27 9.51 -3.77 26.57
C PHE A 27 8.10 -3.80 27.19
N CYS A 28 7.05 -3.55 26.40
CA CYS A 28 5.67 -3.72 26.85
C CYS A 28 5.31 -5.20 26.98
N ALA A 29 4.80 -5.58 28.16
CA ALA A 29 4.43 -6.97 28.43
C ALA A 29 3.37 -7.53 27.47
N ALA A 30 2.51 -6.65 26.91
CA ALA A 30 1.52 -7.01 25.90
C ALA A 30 2.14 -7.54 24.60
N ASP A 31 3.39 -7.16 24.29
CA ASP A 31 4.11 -7.60 23.09
C ASP A 31 4.97 -8.86 23.34
N GLY A 32 4.81 -9.51 24.50
CA GLY A 32 5.55 -10.73 24.87
C GLY A 32 6.97 -10.48 25.38
N SER A 33 7.31 -9.23 25.66
CA SER A 33 8.58 -8.84 26.28
C SER A 33 8.54 -8.99 27.81
N ASN A 34 9.68 -8.87 28.49
CA ASN A 34 9.76 -8.92 29.95
C ASN A 34 10.88 -8.02 30.48
N ALA A 35 10.53 -7.03 31.31
CA ALA A 35 11.47 -6.26 32.08
C ALA A 35 10.89 -5.95 33.46
N THR A 36 11.75 -5.93 34.48
CA THR A 36 11.40 -5.63 35.89
C THR A 36 11.98 -4.32 36.39
N PHE A 37 12.59 -3.57 35.49
CA PHE A 37 13.09 -2.22 35.73
C PHE A 37 12.44 -1.25 34.75
N ASP A 38 12.59 0.03 35.04
CA ASP A 38 12.14 1.16 34.24
C ASP A 38 13.02 1.30 33.00
N THR A 39 12.58 0.78 31.84
CA THR A 39 13.42 0.62 30.64
C THR A 39 13.47 1.89 29.80
N GLN A 40 14.62 2.12 29.18
CA GLN A 40 14.82 3.17 28.18
C GLN A 40 15.47 2.55 26.94
N ILE A 41 14.92 2.85 25.76
CA ILE A 41 15.50 2.49 24.47
C ILE A 41 16.01 3.77 23.79
N THR A 42 17.23 3.70 23.25
CA THR A 42 17.77 4.68 22.30
C THR A 42 18.34 3.95 21.07
N ILE A 43 17.93 4.34 19.87
CA ILE A 43 18.54 3.88 18.62
C ILE A 43 19.73 4.79 18.30
N LEU A 44 20.90 4.18 18.13
CA LEU A 44 22.16 4.84 17.83
C LEU A 44 22.66 4.43 16.44
N ASP A 45 23.31 5.35 15.74
CA ASP A 45 24.11 5.02 14.55
C ASP A 45 25.39 4.25 14.92
N ASN A 46 26.18 3.86 13.90
CA ASN A 46 27.43 3.12 14.12
C ASN A 46 28.48 3.92 14.93
N SER A 47 28.39 5.25 14.91
CA SER A 47 29.26 6.17 15.67
C SER A 47 28.80 6.33 17.12
N GLY A 48 27.63 5.81 17.49
CA GLY A 48 27.04 5.92 18.82
C GLY A 48 26.22 7.21 19.01
N VAL A 49 25.79 7.87 17.93
CA VAL A 49 24.95 9.08 17.98
C VAL A 49 23.49 8.68 17.89
N ALA A 50 22.65 9.26 18.74
CA ALA A 50 21.20 9.01 18.73
C ALA A 50 20.56 9.48 17.43
N VAL A 51 19.68 8.64 16.87
CA VAL A 51 18.92 8.95 15.65
C VAL A 51 17.58 9.59 15.99
N ALA A 52 17.07 10.41 15.07
CA ALA A 52 15.76 11.05 15.24
C ALA A 52 14.63 10.00 15.36
N GLY A 53 13.72 10.21 16.31
CA GLY A 53 12.57 9.32 16.54
C GLY A 53 12.89 7.97 17.18
N GLY A 54 14.16 7.70 17.51
CA GLY A 54 14.61 6.41 18.04
C GLY A 54 14.65 6.33 19.57
N TYR A 55 13.77 7.00 20.32
CA TYR A 55 13.84 7.06 21.80
C TYR A 55 12.48 6.83 22.47
N SER A 56 12.46 6.08 23.57
CA SER A 56 11.31 5.94 24.48
C SER A 56 11.75 5.41 25.86
N ASP A 57 11.07 5.82 26.94
CA ASP A 57 11.23 5.31 28.31
C ASP A 57 9.88 4.94 28.98
N ASP A 58 8.82 5.74 28.84
CA ASP A 58 7.53 5.50 29.51
C ASP A 58 6.35 5.29 28.54
N TYR A 59 6.44 4.33 27.63
CA TYR A 59 5.37 4.09 26.65
C TYR A 59 4.16 3.34 27.23
N CYS A 60 4.40 2.28 27.99
CA CYS A 60 3.35 1.40 28.53
C CYS A 60 3.50 1.22 30.05
N GLY A 61 3.46 2.33 30.76
CA GLY A 61 3.86 2.42 32.16
C GLY A 61 5.34 2.77 32.22
N THR A 62 6.13 2.01 32.98
CA THR A 62 7.58 2.23 33.13
C THR A 62 8.40 1.55 32.02
N GLN A 63 7.77 1.21 30.88
CA GLN A 63 8.41 0.42 29.84
C GLN A 63 8.39 1.11 28.49
N SER A 64 9.49 0.99 27.78
CA SER A 64 9.78 1.65 26.52
C SER A 64 9.28 0.87 25.31
N HIS A 65 8.88 1.62 24.27
CA HIS A 65 8.46 1.10 22.97
C HIS A 65 8.86 2.10 21.89
N VAL A 66 9.62 1.64 20.89
CA VAL A 66 10.10 2.47 19.78
C VAL A 66 9.64 1.88 18.44
N PHE A 67 8.98 2.71 17.64
CA PHE A 67 8.77 2.49 16.21
C PHE A 67 9.73 3.39 15.43
N TRP A 68 10.65 2.80 14.68
CA TRP A 68 11.71 3.54 14.01
C TRP A 68 11.97 3.04 12.59
N THR A 69 12.01 3.96 11.63
CA THR A 69 12.37 3.68 10.24
C THR A 69 13.72 4.32 9.92
N PRO A 70 14.72 3.55 9.45
CA PRO A 70 16.01 4.10 9.04
C PRO A 70 15.84 5.04 7.84
N SER A 71 16.65 6.10 7.79
CA SER A 71 16.76 6.96 6.61
C SER A 71 17.82 6.49 5.61
N MET A 72 18.71 5.59 6.05
CA MET A 72 19.78 5.05 5.24
C MET A 72 20.22 3.67 5.74
N SER A 73 20.86 2.91 4.86
CA SER A 73 21.52 1.66 5.22
C SER A 73 22.73 1.90 6.11
N GLY A 74 23.08 0.88 6.87
CA GLY A 74 24.21 0.95 7.79
C GLY A 74 24.02 0.06 9.00
N THR A 75 24.99 0.15 9.90
CA THR A 75 24.95 -0.52 11.20
C THR A 75 24.37 0.43 12.23
N TYR A 76 23.38 -0.03 12.97
CA TYR A 76 22.76 0.70 14.08
C TYR A 76 22.84 -0.14 15.35
N ARG A 77 22.64 0.51 16.49
CA ARG A 77 22.59 -0.14 17.79
C ARG A 77 21.32 0.23 18.52
N VAL A 78 20.61 -0.77 19.04
CA VAL A 78 19.58 -0.55 20.07
C VAL A 78 20.30 -0.52 21.40
N HIS A 79 20.40 0.66 22.00
CA HIS A 79 20.94 0.87 23.34
C HIS A 79 19.79 0.79 24.34
N VAL A 80 19.92 -0.10 25.31
CA VAL A 80 18.95 -0.30 26.38
C VAL A 80 19.61 -0.06 27.72
N ASN A 81 18.97 0.78 28.52
CA ASN A 81 19.39 1.15 29.86
C ASN A 81 18.16 1.46 30.73
N ARG A 82 18.36 1.92 31.96
CA ARG A 82 17.28 2.39 32.84
C ARG A 82 16.99 3.87 32.61
N TYR A 83 15.76 4.28 32.96
CA TYR A 83 15.38 5.68 33.05
C TYR A 83 16.48 6.56 33.68
N ASN A 84 16.60 7.77 33.13
CA ASN A 84 17.64 8.75 33.49
C ASN A 84 19.07 8.28 33.16
N CYS A 85 19.24 7.55 32.06
CA CYS A 85 20.53 7.11 31.55
C CYS A 85 21.33 6.25 32.54
N LEU A 86 20.63 5.50 33.41
CA LEU A 86 21.26 4.67 34.42
C LEU A 86 21.57 3.27 33.87
N ALA A 87 22.75 2.75 34.19
CA ALA A 87 23.11 1.38 33.81
C ALA A 87 22.24 0.34 34.54
N SER A 88 21.99 -0.81 33.90
CA SER A 88 21.23 -1.94 34.44
C SER A 88 21.93 -3.28 34.23
N THR A 89 22.19 -4.02 35.29
CA THR A 89 22.65 -5.42 35.17
C THR A 89 21.50 -6.43 35.24
N ILE A 90 20.25 -5.95 35.24
CA ILE A 90 19.06 -6.80 35.36
C ILE A 90 18.74 -7.35 33.97
N ALA A 91 18.59 -8.66 33.87
CA ALA A 91 18.19 -9.30 32.62
C ALA A 91 16.76 -8.87 32.21
N ALA A 92 16.58 -8.64 30.92
CA ALA A 92 15.30 -8.36 30.30
C ALA A 92 15.22 -9.01 28.92
N THR A 93 14.00 -9.21 28.44
CA THR A 93 13.70 -9.71 27.10
C THR A 93 13.10 -8.58 26.28
N LEU A 94 13.84 -8.13 25.26
CA LEU A 94 13.35 -7.19 24.26
C LEU A 94 12.52 -7.95 23.20
N ALA A 95 11.28 -7.55 22.98
CA ALA A 95 10.53 -7.97 21.81
C ALA A 95 10.94 -7.11 20.61
N TYR A 96 11.09 -7.72 19.43
CA TYR A 96 11.32 -6.97 18.20
C TYR A 96 10.57 -7.60 17.01
N ARG A 97 10.11 -6.75 16.09
CA ARG A 97 9.54 -7.17 14.79
C ARG A 97 9.72 -6.08 13.73
N PHE A 98 9.48 -6.44 12.48
CA PHE A 98 9.33 -5.48 11.39
C PHE A 98 7.83 -5.13 11.24
N VAL A 99 7.50 -3.85 11.22
CA VAL A 99 6.10 -3.36 11.08
C VAL A 99 5.73 -3.15 9.61
N ALA A 100 6.72 -2.88 8.76
CA ALA A 100 6.60 -2.90 7.30
C ALA A 100 7.78 -3.70 6.75
N SER A 101 7.48 -4.75 6.01
CA SER A 101 8.50 -5.59 5.36
C SER A 101 8.66 -5.15 3.92
N TYR A 102 9.90 -4.76 3.57
CA TYR A 102 10.29 -4.49 2.20
C TYR A 102 11.22 -5.61 1.76
N THR A 103 10.83 -6.33 0.71
CA THR A 103 11.71 -7.27 0.03
C THR A 103 12.01 -6.71 -1.35
N ASN A 104 13.25 -6.31 -1.59
CA ASN A 104 13.67 -6.00 -2.96
C ASN A 104 14.13 -7.30 -3.63
N THR A 105 13.52 -7.62 -4.77
CA THR A 105 14.09 -8.55 -5.74
C THR A 105 14.91 -7.76 -6.76
N ALA A 106 15.47 -8.44 -7.76
CA ALA A 106 16.11 -7.76 -8.88
C ALA A 106 15.10 -6.97 -9.73
N GLU A 107 13.83 -7.36 -9.71
CA GLU A 107 12.76 -6.79 -10.52
C GLU A 107 11.83 -5.85 -9.74
N TYR A 108 11.54 -6.15 -8.47
CA TYR A 108 10.47 -5.48 -7.73
C TYR A 108 10.88 -5.04 -6.33
N THR A 109 10.36 -3.88 -5.91
CA THR A 109 10.23 -3.52 -4.51
C THR A 109 8.89 -4.08 -4.05
N VAL A 110 8.93 -5.07 -3.17
CA VAL A 110 7.77 -5.80 -2.65
C VAL A 110 7.48 -5.32 -1.23
N ASN A 111 6.25 -4.86 -0.99
CA ASN A 111 5.81 -4.21 0.24
C ASN A 111 4.76 -5.06 0.97
N ASP A 112 4.87 -5.09 2.30
CA ASP A 112 3.92 -5.71 3.22
C ASP A 112 3.67 -7.20 2.93
N ASP A 113 2.41 -7.63 2.77
CA ASP A 113 2.05 -9.05 2.62
C ASP A 113 2.35 -9.60 1.21
N ALA A 114 2.78 -8.74 0.28
CA ALA A 114 3.10 -9.18 -1.06
C ALA A 114 4.31 -10.13 -1.06
N VAL A 115 4.24 -11.15 -1.91
CA VAL A 115 5.32 -12.09 -2.14
C VAL A 115 5.57 -12.19 -3.63
N SER A 116 6.79 -11.89 -4.06
CA SER A 116 7.20 -12.06 -5.45
C SER A 116 8.19 -13.22 -5.59
N THR A 117 7.92 -14.08 -6.56
CA THR A 117 8.84 -15.14 -7.02
C THR A 117 9.54 -14.75 -8.32
N GLY A 118 9.43 -13.47 -8.73
CA GLY A 118 9.96 -12.94 -10.00
C GLY A 118 9.02 -13.16 -11.18
N SER A 119 8.53 -14.40 -11.39
CA SER A 119 7.61 -14.74 -12.49
C SER A 119 6.13 -14.59 -12.14
N CYS A 120 5.80 -14.65 -10.85
CA CYS A 120 4.46 -14.40 -10.33
C CYS A 120 4.59 -13.66 -9.00
N THR A 121 3.75 -12.65 -8.84
CA THR A 121 3.63 -11.90 -7.59
C THR A 121 2.24 -12.10 -7.04
N THR A 122 2.17 -12.58 -5.81
CA THR A 122 0.94 -12.63 -5.02
C THR A 122 0.89 -11.37 -4.16
N LEU A 123 -0.10 -10.51 -4.37
CA LEU A 123 -0.23 -9.28 -3.57
C LEU A 123 -0.75 -9.57 -2.16
N THR A 124 -1.73 -10.47 -2.04
CA THR A 124 -2.31 -10.89 -0.76
C THR A 124 -2.55 -12.40 -0.77
N SER A 125 -2.38 -13.03 0.39
CA SER A 125 -2.79 -14.42 0.59
C SER A 125 -4.31 -14.49 0.78
N ASN A 126 -4.92 -15.67 0.64
CA ASN A 126 -6.35 -15.88 0.95
C ASN A 126 -6.57 -15.91 2.47
N THR A 127 -6.33 -14.77 3.12
CA THR A 127 -6.54 -14.51 4.55
C THR A 127 -7.10 -13.09 4.71
N THR A 128 -7.75 -12.82 5.84
CA THR A 128 -8.39 -11.53 6.08
C THR A 128 -7.38 -10.45 6.48
N ASN A 129 -7.72 -9.18 6.22
CA ASN A 129 -6.91 -8.00 6.60
C ASN A 129 -5.49 -8.04 6.03
N GLN A 130 -5.36 -8.34 4.74
CA GLN A 130 -4.07 -8.33 4.05
C GLN A 130 -3.93 -7.09 3.19
N ARG A 131 -2.69 -6.64 3.00
CA ARG A 131 -2.32 -5.59 2.05
C ARG A 131 -0.93 -5.87 1.52
N GLY A 132 -0.77 -5.82 0.20
CA GLY A 132 0.54 -5.89 -0.42
C GLY A 132 0.63 -5.03 -1.67
N CYS A 133 1.81 -4.48 -1.91
CA CYS A 133 2.09 -3.65 -3.08
C CYS A 133 3.40 -4.07 -3.72
N VAL A 134 3.52 -3.95 -5.04
CA VAL A 134 4.79 -4.15 -5.74
C VAL A 134 5.06 -3.05 -6.75
N TRP A 135 6.32 -2.66 -6.86
CA TRP A 135 6.79 -1.63 -7.80
C TRP A 135 7.98 -2.13 -8.60
N ASP A 136 7.98 -1.93 -9.91
CA ASP A 136 9.15 -2.20 -10.77
C ASP A 136 10.32 -1.29 -10.36
N VAL A 137 11.45 -1.89 -9.96
CA VAL A 137 12.65 -1.14 -9.50
C VAL A 137 13.46 -0.50 -10.62
N ASN A 138 13.31 -0.99 -11.83
CA ASN A 138 14.16 -0.70 -12.98
C ASN A 138 13.52 0.29 -13.96
N SER A 139 12.21 0.49 -13.87
CA SER A 139 11.45 1.25 -14.87
C SER A 139 10.65 2.42 -14.28
N THR A 140 10.41 3.41 -15.13
CA THR A 140 9.38 4.45 -14.99
C THR A 140 8.61 4.48 -16.30
N LEU A 141 7.37 4.95 -16.28
CA LEU A 141 6.62 5.18 -17.50
C LEU A 141 7.14 6.44 -18.20
N ASN A 142 6.97 6.56 -19.52
CA ASN A 142 7.31 7.78 -20.26
C ASN A 142 6.09 8.32 -21.00
N PHE A 143 5.46 9.36 -20.44
CA PHE A 143 4.24 9.95 -20.99
C PHE A 143 4.48 10.90 -22.18
N THR A 144 5.74 11.11 -22.59
CA THR A 144 6.05 11.92 -23.79
C THR A 144 5.85 11.14 -25.11
N SER A 145 5.62 9.84 -25.03
CA SER A 145 5.41 8.94 -26.16
C SER A 145 4.28 7.95 -25.88
N ASN A 146 3.65 7.41 -26.92
CA ASN A 146 2.64 6.37 -26.75
C ASN A 146 3.26 5.11 -26.11
N PHE A 147 2.49 4.44 -25.26
CA PHE A 147 2.86 3.13 -24.71
C PHE A 147 1.64 2.23 -24.55
N SER A 148 1.88 0.92 -24.45
CA SER A 148 0.88 -0.09 -24.09
C SER A 148 1.58 -1.25 -23.39
N TYR A 149 1.14 -1.59 -22.20
CA TYR A 149 1.65 -2.70 -21.41
C TYR A 149 0.51 -3.63 -21.03
N ASP A 150 0.80 -4.93 -21.08
CA ASP A 150 -0.11 -5.99 -20.69
C ASP A 150 0.39 -6.66 -19.42
N PHE A 151 -0.51 -6.77 -18.45
CA PHE A 151 -0.29 -7.47 -17.20
C PHE A 151 -1.22 -8.67 -17.14
N THR A 152 -0.67 -9.84 -16.83
CA THR A 152 -1.51 -10.99 -16.50
C THR A 152 -1.94 -10.86 -15.05
N ILE A 153 -3.25 -10.82 -14.81
CA ILE A 153 -3.83 -10.69 -13.47
C ILE A 153 -4.75 -11.88 -13.17
N ASN A 154 -4.96 -12.15 -11.89
CA ASN A 154 -5.89 -13.16 -11.38
C ASN A 154 -6.43 -12.66 -10.04
N LEU A 155 -7.76 -12.66 -9.87
CA LEU A 155 -8.44 -12.15 -8.68
C LEU A 155 -8.96 -13.27 -7.76
N GLY A 156 -8.49 -14.51 -7.96
CA GLY A 156 -8.94 -15.66 -7.20
C GLY A 156 -10.18 -16.33 -7.80
N SER A 157 -10.78 -17.23 -7.03
CA SER A 157 -11.84 -18.13 -7.47
C SER A 157 -13.06 -18.17 -6.52
N SER A 158 -13.27 -17.10 -5.75
CA SER A 158 -14.22 -17.09 -4.64
C SER A 158 -14.94 -15.75 -4.58
N ASP A 159 -16.24 -15.77 -4.88
CA ASP A 159 -17.17 -14.62 -4.81
C ASP A 159 -17.42 -14.10 -3.38
N ALA A 160 -16.80 -14.72 -2.38
CA ALA A 160 -16.75 -14.23 -1.00
C ALA A 160 -15.44 -13.45 -0.70
N GLY A 161 -14.59 -13.27 -1.71
CA GLY A 161 -13.35 -12.50 -1.65
C GLY A 161 -13.61 -11.01 -1.53
N ALA A 162 -12.57 -10.29 -1.12
CA ALA A 162 -12.53 -8.83 -1.05
C ALA A 162 -11.06 -8.37 -0.95
N ASP A 163 -10.71 -7.14 -1.28
CA ASP A 163 -11.58 -6.08 -1.85
C ASP A 163 -11.36 -5.91 -3.37
N GLY A 164 -10.22 -6.38 -3.89
CA GLY A 164 -9.89 -6.29 -5.31
C GLY A 164 -8.39 -6.08 -5.55
N MET A 165 -8.05 -5.41 -6.65
CA MET A 165 -6.68 -5.08 -7.06
C MET A 165 -6.62 -3.69 -7.69
N ALA A 166 -5.52 -2.98 -7.50
CA ALA A 166 -5.26 -1.71 -8.18
C ALA A 166 -4.00 -1.76 -9.05
N PHE A 167 -4.06 -1.12 -10.22
CA PHE A 167 -2.87 -0.72 -10.98
C PHE A 167 -2.64 0.77 -10.79
N VAL A 168 -1.48 1.14 -10.25
CA VAL A 168 -1.20 2.51 -9.82
C VAL A 168 -0.03 3.07 -10.59
N ILE A 169 -0.19 4.29 -11.09
CA ILE A 169 0.87 5.14 -11.65
C ILE A 169 1.06 6.30 -10.69
N GLN A 170 2.27 6.56 -10.21
CA GLN A 170 2.46 7.56 -9.14
C GLN A 170 3.82 8.24 -9.09
N ASN A 171 3.85 9.38 -8.39
CA ASN A 171 5.06 10.09 -8.01
C ASN A 171 4.93 10.67 -6.58
N ASP A 172 4.51 9.81 -5.65
CA ASP A 172 4.45 10.04 -4.21
C ASP A 172 5.86 10.26 -3.65
N ALA A 173 5.96 11.05 -2.57
CA ALA A 173 7.23 11.33 -1.90
C ALA A 173 7.89 10.08 -1.30
N LYS A 174 7.12 9.02 -1.01
CA LYS A 174 7.62 7.70 -0.60
C LYS A 174 8.15 6.88 -1.78
N GLY A 175 8.01 7.34 -3.02
CA GLY A 175 8.46 6.64 -4.22
C GLY A 175 7.93 5.22 -4.29
N ARG A 176 8.81 4.24 -4.56
CA ARG A 176 8.48 2.81 -4.63
C ARG A 176 8.20 2.15 -3.26
N CYS A 177 8.26 2.93 -2.18
CA CYS A 177 7.92 2.47 -0.85
C CYS A 177 6.45 2.77 -0.50
N ALA A 178 5.74 3.47 -1.39
CA ALA A 178 4.33 3.75 -1.23
C ALA A 178 3.54 2.43 -1.23
N CYS A 179 2.73 2.23 -0.21
CA CYS A 179 1.66 1.24 -0.17
C CYS A 179 0.52 1.89 0.61
N GLY A 180 -0.65 1.94 -0.01
CA GLY A 180 -1.81 2.72 0.44
C GLY A 180 -2.57 2.05 1.58
N THR A 181 -3.83 2.43 1.80
CA THR A 181 -4.69 1.83 2.83
C THR A 181 -5.30 0.50 2.37
N SER A 182 -5.50 -0.45 3.29
CA SER A 182 -6.18 -1.74 3.05
C SER A 182 -7.69 -1.56 2.93
N GLY A 183 -8.44 -2.64 2.62
CA GLY A 183 -9.90 -2.56 2.43
C GLY A 183 -10.25 -2.08 1.02
N GLY A 184 -11.42 -1.46 0.87
CA GLY A 184 -11.89 -0.81 -0.36
C GLY A 184 -10.98 0.31 -0.92
N SER A 185 -9.89 0.65 -0.23
CA SER A 185 -8.84 1.49 -0.81
C SER A 185 -7.79 0.73 -1.63
N LEU A 186 -7.88 -0.61 -1.70
CA LEU A 186 -7.11 -1.51 -2.57
C LEU A 186 -5.58 -1.41 -2.46
N GLY A 187 -5.06 -0.99 -1.31
CA GLY A 187 -3.62 -0.73 -1.15
C GLY A 187 -3.13 0.48 -1.95
N ALA A 188 -4.04 1.34 -2.44
CA ALA A 188 -3.75 2.52 -3.24
C ALA A 188 -4.22 3.83 -2.58
N GLY A 189 -5.13 3.76 -1.61
CA GLY A 189 -5.60 4.93 -0.86
C GLY A 189 -4.46 5.70 -0.18
N GLY A 190 -4.47 7.02 -0.32
CA GLY A 190 -3.46 7.94 0.21
C GLY A 190 -2.14 8.01 -0.57
N ILE A 191 -1.95 7.25 -1.65
CA ILE A 191 -0.80 7.43 -2.55
C ILE A 191 -1.00 8.71 -3.35
N THR A 192 -0.23 9.75 -3.04
CA THR A 192 -0.36 11.09 -3.67
C THR A 192 0.24 11.13 -5.07
N ASN A 193 -0.10 12.16 -5.84
CA ASN A 193 0.36 12.37 -7.22
C ASN A 193 0.17 11.10 -8.06
N SER A 194 -1.04 10.57 -8.10
CA SER A 194 -1.33 9.25 -8.65
C SER A 194 -2.54 9.22 -9.57
N LEU A 195 -2.53 8.24 -10.47
CA LEU A 195 -3.67 7.72 -11.22
C LEU A 195 -3.78 6.25 -10.87
N ILE A 196 -4.97 5.83 -10.45
CA ILE A 196 -5.24 4.49 -9.94
C ILE A 196 -6.33 3.90 -10.81
N VAL A 197 -6.05 2.73 -11.38
CA VAL A 197 -7.06 1.87 -12.01
C VAL A 197 -7.47 0.86 -10.97
N GLU A 198 -8.70 0.97 -10.53
CA GLU A 198 -9.33 0.00 -9.66
C GLU A 198 -9.85 -1.18 -10.46
N ILE A 199 -9.77 -2.37 -9.86
CA ILE A 199 -10.42 -3.60 -10.28
C ILE A 199 -11.09 -4.14 -9.03
N ASP A 200 -12.34 -3.74 -8.87
CA ASP A 200 -13.15 -3.98 -7.69
C ASP A 200 -13.89 -5.31 -7.81
N THR A 201 -13.85 -6.12 -6.75
CA THR A 201 -14.59 -7.38 -6.65
C THR A 201 -15.50 -7.43 -5.42
N TYR A 202 -15.63 -6.33 -4.68
CA TYR A 202 -16.37 -6.27 -3.44
C TYR A 202 -17.06 -4.94 -3.23
N LEU A 203 -18.39 -4.97 -3.16
CA LEU A 203 -19.19 -3.81 -2.80
C LEU A 203 -18.91 -3.34 -1.36
N ASN A 204 -18.04 -2.34 -1.18
CA ASN A 204 -17.92 -1.66 0.10
C ASN A 204 -19.16 -0.75 0.33
N TYR A 205 -19.24 -0.11 1.51
CA TYR A 205 -20.39 0.75 1.81
C TYR A 205 -20.35 2.04 0.98
N GLU A 206 -19.13 2.49 0.73
CA GLU A 206 -18.73 3.69 0.02
C GLU A 206 -19.04 3.63 -1.47
N ASP A 207 -19.11 2.42 -2.06
CA ASP A 207 -19.21 2.16 -3.51
C ASP A 207 -20.65 1.94 -4.01
N ARG A 208 -21.63 2.18 -3.12
CA ARG A 208 -23.04 1.83 -3.39
C ARG A 208 -23.73 2.70 -4.44
N ASP A 209 -23.06 3.72 -4.98
CA ASP A 209 -23.59 4.64 -5.99
C ASP A 209 -22.98 4.49 -7.40
N ASP A 210 -22.00 3.60 -7.61
CA ASP A 210 -21.22 3.51 -8.86
C ASP A 210 -22.04 3.16 -10.11
N PHE A 211 -23.18 2.46 -9.97
CA PHE A 211 -24.03 2.05 -11.11
C PHE A 211 -25.50 2.42 -10.98
N ASN A 212 -25.86 3.20 -9.96
CA ASN A 212 -27.25 3.55 -9.66
C ASN A 212 -27.44 5.06 -9.53
N THR A 213 -27.88 5.70 -10.62
CA THR A 213 -28.19 7.14 -10.64
C THR A 213 -29.52 7.50 -9.95
N SER A 214 -30.09 6.65 -9.09
CA SER A 214 -31.39 6.90 -8.42
C SER A 214 -31.57 6.27 -7.02
N PHE A 215 -30.55 5.69 -6.39
CA PHE A 215 -30.60 5.32 -4.98
C PHE A 215 -29.59 6.16 -4.18
N ILE A 216 -30.04 7.32 -3.76
CA ILE A 216 -29.62 7.86 -2.47
C ILE A 216 -30.30 6.98 -1.43
N GLY A 217 -29.65 5.89 -1.03
CA GLY A 217 -30.15 4.98 0.00
C GLY A 217 -29.32 3.71 0.05
N CYS A 218 -28.82 3.37 1.24
CA CYS A 218 -27.87 2.28 1.52
C CYS A 218 -28.35 0.84 1.19
N GLY A 219 -29.40 0.67 0.40
CA GLY A 219 -29.94 -0.61 -0.03
C GLY A 219 -29.54 -0.95 -1.46
N GLY A 220 -28.25 -1.22 -1.69
CA GLY A 220 -27.78 -1.86 -2.93
C GLY A 220 -27.69 -3.38 -2.73
N THR A 221 -28.23 -4.14 -3.68
CA THR A 221 -27.98 -5.57 -3.87
C THR A 221 -26.85 -5.74 -4.88
N GLU A 222 -25.93 -6.69 -4.63
CA GLU A 222 -24.87 -7.20 -5.54
C GLU A 222 -24.32 -6.15 -6.53
N ASP A 223 -23.23 -5.48 -6.15
CA ASP A 223 -22.48 -4.70 -7.13
C ASP A 223 -21.67 -5.65 -8.01
N PRO A 224 -21.83 -5.60 -9.34
CA PRO A 224 -20.94 -6.33 -10.22
C PRO A 224 -19.49 -5.87 -10.09
N ASP A 225 -18.58 -6.83 -10.23
CA ASP A 225 -17.18 -6.55 -10.48
C ASP A 225 -17.01 -5.48 -11.55
N HIS A 226 -16.18 -4.48 -11.25
CA HIS A 226 -16.03 -3.31 -12.09
C HIS A 226 -14.60 -2.77 -12.09
N ILE A 227 -14.38 -1.76 -12.93
CA ILE A 227 -13.17 -0.93 -12.89
C ILE A 227 -13.55 0.54 -12.77
N ASP A 228 -12.76 1.32 -12.04
CA ASP A 228 -12.86 2.77 -12.00
C ASP A 228 -11.48 3.46 -12.06
N LEU A 229 -11.47 4.80 -12.15
CA LEU A 229 -10.29 5.64 -12.19
C LEU A 229 -10.28 6.67 -11.07
N TRP A 230 -9.29 6.52 -10.18
CA TRP A 230 -9.07 7.40 -9.05
C TRP A 230 -7.81 8.25 -9.21
N TYR A 231 -7.79 9.39 -8.52
CA TYR A 231 -6.69 10.34 -8.58
C TYR A 231 -6.20 10.68 -7.18
N ASN A 232 -4.89 10.88 -7.08
CA ASN A 232 -4.23 11.41 -5.88
C ASN A 232 -4.57 10.65 -4.59
N GLY A 233 -4.71 9.33 -4.70
CA GLY A 233 -4.96 8.45 -3.55
C GLY A 233 -6.36 8.56 -2.95
N SER A 234 -7.27 9.31 -3.57
CA SER A 234 -8.68 9.33 -3.18
C SER A 234 -9.39 8.17 -3.85
N VAL A 235 -9.28 6.98 -3.28
CA VAL A 235 -9.98 5.76 -3.70
C VAL A 235 -11.20 5.59 -2.79
N ASN A 236 -12.37 5.39 -3.39
CA ASN A 236 -13.65 5.10 -2.72
C ASN A 236 -13.88 5.98 -1.48
N PRO A 237 -13.83 7.33 -1.61
CA PRO A 237 -13.90 8.21 -0.46
C PRO A 237 -15.29 8.11 0.21
N ASP A 238 -15.34 7.65 1.45
CA ASP A 238 -16.55 7.74 2.29
C ASP A 238 -16.86 9.23 2.57
N LEU A 239 -17.81 9.78 1.82
CA LEU A 239 -18.26 11.16 2.01
C LEU A 239 -19.60 11.24 2.75
N ASP A 240 -20.24 10.09 3.04
CA ASP A 240 -21.54 10.03 3.72
C ASP A 240 -21.79 8.69 4.43
N PHE A 241 -21.24 8.56 5.64
CA PHE A 241 -21.51 7.46 6.57
C PHE A 241 -23.00 7.21 6.88
N ASN A 242 -23.92 8.13 6.54
CA ASN A 242 -25.32 8.07 6.92
C ASN A 242 -26.31 8.00 5.74
N CYS A 243 -25.85 7.89 4.49
CA CYS A 243 -26.70 7.98 3.28
C CYS A 243 -27.68 9.18 3.30
N ASN A 244 -27.31 10.27 3.98
CA ASN A 244 -28.08 11.49 4.08
C ASN A 244 -27.23 12.71 3.65
N ALA A 245 -27.26 12.97 2.34
CA ALA A 245 -26.90 14.20 1.64
C ALA A 245 -25.45 14.27 1.12
N ALA A 246 -25.25 14.46 -0.20
CA ALA A 246 -25.39 15.76 -0.86
C ALA A 246 -24.74 16.94 -0.10
N GLY A 247 -23.58 16.69 0.52
CA GLY A 247 -22.73 17.70 1.15
C GLY A 247 -21.68 18.25 0.18
N ALA A 248 -21.52 19.57 0.12
CA ALA A 248 -20.53 20.21 -0.74
C ALA A 248 -19.10 19.69 -0.47
N GLY A 249 -18.53 18.98 -1.44
CA GLY A 249 -17.28 18.25 -1.30
C GLY A 249 -17.39 16.81 -1.82
N GLU A 250 -18.62 16.30 -1.91
CA GLU A 250 -18.99 15.09 -2.65
C GLU A 250 -18.47 15.22 -4.07
N ARG A 251 -17.46 14.41 -4.41
CA ARG A 251 -17.14 14.22 -5.82
C ARG A 251 -18.39 13.53 -6.37
N PRO A 252 -19.10 14.14 -7.34
CA PRO A 252 -20.25 13.48 -7.92
C PRO A 252 -19.77 12.12 -8.39
N VAL A 253 -20.52 11.06 -8.03
CA VAL A 253 -20.62 9.77 -8.71
C VAL A 253 -19.59 9.70 -9.82
N THR A 254 -18.52 8.93 -9.67
CA THR A 254 -17.62 8.74 -10.81
C THR A 254 -18.48 8.20 -11.94
N ALA A 255 -18.85 9.08 -12.89
CA ALA A 255 -19.65 8.72 -14.06
C ALA A 255 -18.84 7.82 -15.03
N SER A 256 -17.79 7.19 -14.52
CA SER A 256 -16.74 6.46 -15.20
C SER A 256 -16.59 5.04 -14.72
N ALA A 257 -17.14 4.61 -13.58
CA ALA A 257 -17.10 3.20 -13.20
C ALA A 257 -17.70 2.35 -14.35
N VAL A 258 -17.02 1.25 -14.69
CA VAL A 258 -17.40 0.37 -15.80
C VAL A 258 -17.48 -1.06 -15.31
N ARG A 259 -18.70 -1.58 -15.25
CA ARG A 259 -18.96 -3.00 -14.98
C ARG A 259 -18.22 -3.90 -15.96
N LEU A 260 -17.67 -5.00 -15.46
CA LEU A 260 -17.20 -6.08 -16.31
C LEU A 260 -18.40 -6.82 -16.90
N GLN A 261 -18.37 -7.03 -18.22
CA GLN A 261 -19.49 -7.64 -18.94
C GLN A 261 -19.03 -8.67 -19.97
N ASN A 262 -19.74 -9.79 -20.05
CA ASN A 262 -19.60 -10.75 -21.13
C ASN A 262 -20.80 -11.73 -21.16
N PRO A 263 -21.67 -11.69 -22.20
CA PRO A 263 -21.69 -10.71 -23.29
C PRO A 263 -22.05 -9.30 -22.79
N PRO A 264 -21.97 -8.25 -23.64
CA PRO A 264 -22.41 -6.90 -23.27
C PRO A 264 -23.82 -6.90 -22.65
N GLY A 265 -23.96 -6.22 -21.52
CA GLY A 265 -25.20 -6.16 -20.73
C GLY A 265 -25.40 -7.30 -19.72
N THR A 266 -24.49 -8.29 -19.65
CA THR A 266 -24.49 -9.33 -18.61
C THR A 266 -23.23 -9.19 -17.76
N ASN A 267 -23.39 -9.07 -16.43
CA ASN A 267 -22.29 -8.95 -15.49
C ASN A 267 -21.34 -10.15 -15.62
N TYR A 268 -20.04 -9.89 -15.59
CA TYR A 268 -19.00 -10.89 -15.66
C TYR A 268 -18.22 -10.91 -14.35
N ASN A 269 -18.31 -12.04 -13.64
CA ASN A 269 -17.52 -12.29 -12.45
C ASN A 269 -16.06 -12.62 -12.85
N ILE A 270 -15.12 -11.78 -12.43
CA ILE A 270 -13.68 -11.91 -12.68
C ILE A 270 -12.99 -12.87 -11.69
N GLU A 271 -13.56 -13.08 -10.51
CA GLU A 271 -13.13 -14.03 -9.46
C GLU A 271 -13.45 -15.50 -9.82
N ASN A 272 -13.24 -15.88 -11.08
CA ASN A 272 -13.55 -17.19 -11.63
C ASN A 272 -12.35 -18.15 -11.70
N GLY A 273 -11.23 -17.78 -11.07
CA GLY A 273 -9.98 -18.54 -11.03
C GLY A 273 -9.15 -18.49 -12.31
N ALA A 274 -9.65 -17.89 -13.39
CA ALA A 274 -8.90 -17.74 -14.63
C ALA A 274 -7.99 -16.51 -14.58
N ASN A 275 -6.98 -16.52 -15.45
CA ASN A 275 -6.16 -15.33 -15.70
C ASN A 275 -6.85 -14.41 -16.71
N HIS A 276 -6.62 -13.11 -16.54
CA HIS A 276 -7.07 -12.03 -17.42
C HIS A 276 -5.87 -11.17 -17.81
N VAL A 277 -6.08 -10.29 -18.79
CA VAL A 277 -5.11 -9.27 -19.17
C VAL A 277 -5.65 -7.90 -18.79
N LEU A 278 -4.93 -7.20 -17.91
CA LEU A 278 -5.04 -5.76 -17.79
C LEU A 278 -4.12 -5.12 -18.83
N ARG A 279 -4.69 -4.39 -19.78
CA ARG A 279 -3.93 -3.55 -20.70
C ARG A 279 -4.00 -2.10 -20.27
N ALA A 280 -2.86 -1.55 -19.85
CA ALA A 280 -2.69 -0.12 -19.57
C ALA A 280 -2.00 0.55 -20.75
N SER A 281 -2.62 1.58 -21.32
CA SER A 281 -2.11 2.25 -22.52
C SER A 281 -2.24 3.76 -22.45
N TRP A 282 -1.33 4.44 -23.14
CA TRP A 282 -1.28 5.89 -23.22
C TRP A 282 -1.12 6.32 -24.67
N THR A 283 -1.94 7.28 -25.08
CA THR A 283 -1.77 8.04 -26.31
C THR A 283 -1.32 9.45 -25.95
N ALA A 284 -0.09 9.81 -26.32
CA ALA A 284 0.48 11.11 -26.04
C ALA A 284 -0.30 12.23 -26.75
N GLY A 285 -0.47 13.36 -26.07
CA GLY A 285 -1.25 14.49 -26.53
C GLY A 285 -1.16 15.68 -25.58
N SER A 286 -1.97 16.72 -25.82
CA SER A 286 -2.08 17.90 -24.94
C SER A 286 -3.54 18.32 -24.78
N PRO A 287 -4.33 17.66 -23.89
CA PRO A 287 -3.97 16.54 -23.02
C PRO A 287 -3.83 15.20 -23.77
N GLY A 288 -3.13 14.23 -23.20
CA GLY A 288 -3.12 12.86 -23.72
C GLY A 288 -4.20 12.01 -23.07
N THR A 289 -4.34 10.76 -23.53
CA THR A 289 -5.39 9.83 -23.08
C THR A 289 -4.78 8.56 -22.52
N PHE A 290 -5.11 8.26 -21.26
CA PHE A 290 -4.84 6.96 -20.65
C PHE A 290 -6.07 6.06 -20.81
N THR A 291 -5.84 4.79 -21.11
CA THR A 291 -6.88 3.78 -21.28
C THR A 291 -6.47 2.49 -20.59
N ALA A 292 -7.33 1.99 -19.71
CA ALA A 292 -7.24 0.65 -19.12
C ALA A 292 -8.32 -0.27 -19.70
N ARG A 293 -7.97 -1.53 -19.93
CA ARG A 293 -8.90 -2.56 -20.42
C ARG A 293 -8.67 -3.88 -19.72
N ILE A 294 -9.76 -4.57 -19.39
CA ILE A 294 -9.71 -5.95 -18.93
C ILE A 294 -10.10 -6.87 -20.10
N LEU A 295 -9.24 -7.80 -20.45
CA LEU A 295 -9.44 -8.74 -21.55
C LEU A 295 -9.25 -10.19 -21.12
N ASN A 296 -9.73 -11.13 -21.93
CA ASN A 296 -9.29 -12.51 -21.80
C ASN A 296 -7.83 -12.66 -22.26
N THR A 297 -7.16 -13.73 -21.85
CA THR A 297 -5.76 -14.01 -22.22
C THR A 297 -5.53 -14.22 -23.71
N ALA A 298 -6.56 -14.56 -24.47
CA ALA A 298 -6.51 -14.63 -25.94
C ALA A 298 -6.60 -13.25 -26.62
N LEU A 299 -6.87 -12.18 -25.87
CA LEU A 299 -7.05 -10.81 -26.36
C LEU A 299 -8.20 -10.66 -27.38
N THR A 300 -9.18 -11.54 -27.33
CA THR A 300 -10.33 -11.57 -28.25
C THR A 300 -11.61 -11.00 -27.65
N THR A 301 -11.71 -11.01 -26.31
CA THR A 301 -12.87 -10.51 -25.57
C THR A 301 -12.39 -9.41 -24.63
N THR A 302 -13.05 -8.26 -24.67
CA THR A 302 -12.87 -7.17 -23.69
C THR A 302 -14.06 -7.18 -22.74
N TYR A 303 -13.78 -7.27 -21.45
CA TYR A 303 -14.79 -7.29 -20.39
C TYR A 303 -15.17 -5.87 -19.94
N ALA A 304 -14.19 -4.98 -19.88
CA ALA A 304 -14.38 -3.56 -19.54
C ALA A 304 -13.31 -2.68 -20.20
N THR A 305 -13.63 -1.41 -20.43
CA THR A 305 -12.70 -0.39 -20.92
C THR A 305 -13.03 0.94 -20.26
N ILE A 306 -12.03 1.56 -19.65
CA ILE A 306 -12.15 2.86 -19.01
C ILE A 306 -11.02 3.78 -19.48
N SER A 307 -11.25 5.08 -19.54
CA SER A 307 -10.27 6.03 -20.05
C SER A 307 -10.42 7.40 -19.42
N THR A 308 -9.32 8.14 -19.39
CA THR A 308 -9.29 9.51 -18.91
C THR A 308 -8.27 10.34 -19.69
N THR A 309 -8.54 11.62 -19.83
CA THR A 309 -7.60 12.58 -20.42
C THR A 309 -6.90 13.35 -19.33
N LEU A 310 -5.57 13.41 -19.36
CA LEU A 310 -4.81 14.10 -18.31
C LEU A 310 -3.56 14.81 -18.86
N ASN A 311 -3.04 15.75 -18.07
CA ASN A 311 -1.70 16.28 -18.23
C ASN A 311 -0.79 15.62 -17.16
N PRO A 312 0.24 14.84 -17.55
CA PRO A 312 1.10 14.15 -16.59
C PRO A 312 1.79 15.10 -15.61
N MET A 313 2.19 16.30 -16.06
CA MET A 313 2.80 17.31 -15.19
C MET A 313 1.83 17.84 -14.12
N THR A 314 0.53 17.81 -14.38
CA THR A 314 -0.49 18.24 -13.42
C THR A 314 -0.82 17.13 -12.42
N VAL A 315 -0.90 15.88 -12.88
CA VAL A 315 -1.28 14.74 -12.02
C VAL A 315 -0.10 14.22 -11.21
N PHE A 316 1.07 14.06 -11.84
CA PHE A 316 2.24 13.42 -11.24
C PHE A 316 3.35 14.42 -10.88
N GLY A 317 3.30 15.66 -11.39
CA GLY A 317 4.42 16.60 -11.32
C GLY A 317 5.61 16.23 -12.23
N THR A 318 5.48 15.18 -13.04
CA THR A 318 6.52 14.66 -13.94
C THR A 318 5.90 13.95 -15.15
N ASN A 319 6.67 13.82 -16.24
CA ASN A 319 6.31 12.96 -17.37
C ASN A 319 6.85 11.53 -17.22
N THR A 320 7.61 11.26 -16.16
CA THR A 320 8.20 9.94 -15.88
C THR A 320 7.87 9.41 -14.48
N PRO A 321 6.58 9.20 -14.15
CA PRO A 321 6.18 8.60 -12.88
C PRO A 321 6.56 7.11 -12.82
N TYR A 322 6.51 6.56 -11.60
CA TYR A 322 6.63 5.12 -11.37
C TYR A 322 5.40 4.39 -11.89
#